data_AF-A0AAX0YRB3-F1
#
_entry.id   AF-A0AAX0YRB3-F1
#
_cell.length_a   1.000
_cell.length_b   1.000
_cell.length_c   1.000
_cell.angle_alpha   90.00
_cell.angle_beta   90.00
_cell.angle_gamma   90.00
#
_symmetry.space_group_name_H-M   'P 1'
#
loop_
_entity.id
_entity.type
_entity.pdbx_description
1 polymer ?
#
loop_
_entity_poly.entity_id
_entity_poly.type
_entity_poly.pdbx_seq_one_letter_code
_entity_poly.pdbx_strand_id
1 'polypeptide(L)'
;MTDNSHLISTSEQWLAESDLVMLKKERRLNLEFDFKRKLVNPRIVEVDGKEHISFDSVPWRSAEEAQQARVLFDGWRADNCLKTMADWESWEDYYESAITTKGTGIKVTAEGSVGVLRRVFIRAAVQKQWGGDCGLTYKLLSEQLTELGYVTTVDECKNAKRAKLPEHAVPVTSRTIVFVRELVKVYPAIDLYRMFPQGRLDEVMKRIADCN
;
A
#
# COMPACT_ATOMS: atom_id res chain seq x y z
N MET A 1 -4.10 -29.24 3.98
CA MET A 1 -2.93 -29.91 3.37
C MET A 1 -3.45 -30.77 2.25
N THR A 2 -2.72 -30.88 1.16
CA THR A 2 -3.12 -31.67 0.00
C THR A 2 -2.14 -32.84 -0.11
N ASP A 3 -2.68 -34.01 -0.41
CA ASP A 3 -1.87 -35.18 -0.70
C ASP A 3 -1.01 -34.92 -1.94
N ASN A 4 0.30 -35.06 -1.78
CA ASN A 4 1.32 -34.93 -2.81
C ASN A 4 2.22 -36.18 -2.80
N SER A 5 1.62 -37.32 -2.41
CA SER A 5 2.27 -38.62 -2.42
C SER A 5 2.61 -39.02 -3.85
N HIS A 6 3.77 -39.61 -4.02
CA HIS A 6 4.27 -40.08 -5.30
C HIS A 6 5.16 -41.30 -5.07
N LEU A 7 5.38 -42.08 -6.11
CA LEU A 7 6.34 -43.17 -6.07
C LEU A 7 7.75 -42.61 -5.96
N ILE A 8 8.63 -43.33 -5.25
CA ILE A 8 10.06 -43.05 -5.25
C ILE A 8 10.59 -43.00 -6.69
N SER A 9 11.55 -42.11 -6.93
CA SER A 9 12.13 -41.94 -8.27
C SER A 9 12.80 -43.24 -8.74
N THR A 10 12.87 -43.47 -10.05
CA THR A 10 13.53 -44.66 -10.62
C THR A 10 14.99 -44.79 -10.16
N SER A 11 15.69 -43.67 -9.95
CA SER A 11 17.05 -43.67 -9.41
C SER A 11 17.11 -44.18 -7.97
N GLU A 12 16.13 -43.81 -7.14
CA GLU A 12 16.04 -44.22 -5.74
C GLU A 12 15.63 -45.69 -5.63
N GLN A 13 14.76 -46.16 -6.54
CA GLN A 13 14.41 -47.58 -6.64
C GLN A 13 15.63 -48.46 -6.89
N TRP A 14 16.51 -48.04 -7.80
CA TRP A 14 17.75 -48.75 -8.11
C TRP A 14 18.74 -48.77 -6.95
N LEU A 15 18.92 -47.63 -6.26
CA LEU A 15 19.87 -47.51 -5.15
C LEU A 15 19.43 -48.27 -3.90
N ALA A 16 18.12 -48.29 -3.62
CA ALA A 16 17.55 -48.92 -2.43
C ALA A 16 17.03 -50.34 -2.68
N GLU A 17 17.22 -50.88 -3.88
CA GLU A 17 16.67 -52.17 -4.34
C GLU A 17 15.18 -52.34 -3.98
N SER A 18 14.43 -51.24 -4.04
CA SER A 18 13.06 -51.14 -3.55
C SER A 18 12.17 -50.65 -4.69
N ASP A 19 11.18 -51.44 -5.10
CA ASP A 19 10.33 -51.11 -6.25
C ASP A 19 8.96 -50.53 -5.83
N LEU A 20 8.44 -49.60 -6.64
CA LEU A 20 7.12 -48.98 -6.50
C LEU A 20 6.74 -48.53 -5.08
N VAL A 21 7.70 -48.07 -4.28
CA VAL A 21 7.44 -47.59 -2.92
C VAL A 21 6.77 -46.21 -2.96
N MET A 22 5.62 -46.08 -2.29
CA MET A 22 4.89 -44.82 -2.19
C MET A 22 5.49 -43.94 -1.09
N LEU A 23 6.03 -42.77 -1.46
CA LEU A 23 6.37 -41.72 -0.51
C LEU A 23 5.12 -40.92 -0.16
N LYS A 24 4.68 -41.03 1.10
CA LYS A 24 3.60 -40.20 1.62
C LYS A 24 4.11 -38.80 1.90
N LYS A 25 3.56 -37.81 1.20
CA LYS A 25 3.96 -36.42 1.37
C LYS A 25 2.74 -35.52 1.37
N GLU A 26 2.57 -34.76 2.44
CA GLU A 26 1.59 -33.70 2.48
C GLU A 26 2.25 -32.37 2.14
N ARG A 27 1.62 -31.58 1.27
CA ARG A 27 2.07 -30.23 0.94
C ARG A 27 0.94 -29.24 1.14
N ARG A 28 1.28 -28.01 1.55
CA ARG A 28 0.33 -26.90 1.50
C ARG A 28 0.21 -26.44 0.04
N LEU A 29 -1.01 -26.40 -0.47
CA LEU A 29 -1.29 -25.82 -1.78
C LEU A 29 -1.27 -24.30 -1.65
N ASN A 30 -0.37 -23.64 -2.38
CA ASN A 30 -0.41 -22.18 -2.47
C ASN A 30 -1.48 -21.79 -3.50
N LEU A 31 -2.53 -21.10 -3.05
CA LEU A 31 -3.59 -20.55 -3.89
C LEU A 31 -3.52 -19.02 -3.99
N GLU A 32 -2.39 -18.44 -3.60
CA GLU A 32 -2.16 -17.01 -3.77
C GLU A 32 -2.10 -16.65 -5.26
N PHE A 33 -2.58 -15.45 -5.54
CA PHE A 33 -2.62 -14.92 -6.89
C PHE A 33 -1.19 -14.62 -7.40
N ASP A 34 -0.84 -15.09 -8.60
CA ASP A 34 0.50 -14.97 -9.20
C ASP A 34 0.78 -13.58 -9.85
N PHE A 35 -0.08 -12.58 -9.60
CA PHE A 35 0.03 -11.20 -10.10
C PHE A 35 0.32 -11.06 -11.62
N LYS A 36 -0.06 -12.07 -12.43
CA LYS A 36 0.05 -12.02 -13.90
C LYS A 36 -0.73 -10.86 -14.51
N ARG A 37 -1.73 -10.37 -13.79
CA ARG A 37 -2.60 -9.24 -14.14
C ARG A 37 -2.70 -8.31 -12.95
N LYS A 38 -3.05 -7.04 -13.19
CA LYS A 38 -3.28 -6.06 -12.14
C LYS A 38 -4.66 -6.29 -11.52
N LEU A 39 -4.71 -6.50 -10.21
CA LEU A 39 -5.95 -6.59 -9.45
C LEU A 39 -6.59 -5.20 -9.31
N VAL A 40 -7.89 -5.11 -9.54
CA VAL A 40 -8.70 -3.88 -9.39
C VAL A 40 -10.06 -4.23 -8.79
N ASN A 41 -10.79 -3.23 -8.28
CA ASN A 41 -12.14 -3.39 -7.71
C ASN A 41 -12.23 -4.51 -6.65
N PRO A 42 -11.52 -4.38 -5.51
CA PRO A 42 -11.66 -5.32 -4.39
C PRO A 42 -13.11 -5.36 -3.90
N ARG A 43 -13.63 -6.56 -3.66
CA ARG A 43 -14.95 -6.79 -3.06
C ARG A 43 -14.95 -8.04 -2.19
N ILE A 44 -15.78 -8.06 -1.16
CA ILE A 44 -16.06 -9.28 -0.39
C ILE A 44 -17.24 -10.00 -1.04
N VAL A 45 -17.09 -11.31 -1.26
CA VAL A 45 -18.12 -12.20 -1.80
C VAL A 45 -18.28 -13.37 -0.84
N GLU A 46 -19.52 -13.71 -0.51
CA GLU A 46 -19.83 -14.90 0.27
C GLU A 46 -19.85 -16.13 -0.64
N VAL A 47 -19.07 -17.14 -0.29
CA VAL A 47 -19.04 -18.45 -0.96
C VAL A 47 -19.09 -19.52 0.12
N ASP A 48 -20.12 -20.37 0.08
CA ASP A 48 -20.29 -21.49 1.01
C ASP A 48 -20.26 -21.07 2.51
N GLY A 49 -20.95 -19.97 2.83
CA GLY A 49 -21.04 -19.44 4.19
C GLY A 49 -19.75 -18.79 4.70
N LYS A 50 -18.78 -18.51 3.82
CA LYS A 50 -17.51 -17.84 4.15
C LYS A 50 -17.29 -16.62 3.28
N GLU A 51 -16.76 -15.57 3.88
CA GLU A 51 -16.38 -14.35 3.17
C GLU A 51 -15.01 -14.53 2.49
N HIS A 52 -14.97 -14.21 1.21
CA HIS A 52 -13.77 -14.25 0.39
C HIS A 52 -13.55 -12.90 -0.30
N ILE A 53 -12.30 -12.43 -0.30
CA ILE A 53 -11.95 -11.30 -1.15
C ILE A 53 -11.89 -11.73 -2.62
N SER A 54 -12.51 -10.93 -3.48
CA SER A 54 -12.57 -11.10 -4.93
C SER A 54 -12.18 -9.81 -5.61
N PHE A 55 -11.64 -9.92 -6.82
CA PHE A 55 -11.14 -8.80 -7.60
C PHE A 55 -11.54 -8.95 -9.06
N ASP A 56 -11.60 -7.83 -9.76
CA ASP A 56 -11.49 -7.82 -11.21
C ASP A 56 -10.01 -7.70 -11.61
N SER A 57 -9.69 -7.91 -12.89
CA SER A 57 -8.30 -7.78 -13.34
C SER A 57 -8.13 -7.13 -14.70
N VAL A 58 -7.14 -6.26 -14.80
CA VAL A 58 -6.75 -5.55 -16.03
C VAL A 58 -5.33 -5.95 -16.42
N PRO A 59 -4.95 -5.89 -17.71
CA PRO A 59 -3.56 -6.10 -18.09
C PRO A 59 -2.65 -5.05 -17.46
N TRP A 60 -1.42 -5.45 -17.16
CA TRP A 60 -0.34 -4.50 -16.85
C TRP A 60 -0.01 -3.66 -18.08
N ARG A 61 0.49 -2.43 -17.89
CA ARG A 61 0.87 -1.58 -19.02
C ARG A 61 2.15 -2.08 -19.68
N SER A 62 3.04 -2.68 -18.90
CA SER A 62 4.28 -3.26 -19.38
C SER A 62 4.69 -4.51 -18.57
N ALA A 63 5.64 -5.27 -19.11
CA ALA A 63 6.19 -6.44 -18.43
C ALA A 63 7.01 -6.05 -17.19
N GLU A 64 7.67 -4.89 -17.22
CA GLU A 64 8.45 -4.34 -16.11
C GLU A 64 7.56 -4.00 -14.92
N GLU A 65 6.40 -3.37 -15.16
CA GLU A 65 5.41 -3.10 -14.10
C GLU A 65 4.93 -4.40 -13.46
N ALA A 66 4.62 -5.42 -14.27
CA ALA A 66 4.19 -6.73 -13.79
C ALA A 66 5.27 -7.40 -12.92
N GLN A 67 6.53 -7.34 -13.36
CA GLN A 67 7.65 -7.91 -12.60
C GLN A 67 7.89 -7.15 -11.29
N GLN A 68 7.81 -5.82 -11.32
CA GLN A 68 7.92 -5.00 -10.12
C GLN A 68 6.81 -5.33 -9.11
N ALA A 69 5.56 -5.47 -9.57
CA ALA A 69 4.44 -5.84 -8.72
C ALA A 69 4.65 -7.21 -8.05
N ARG A 70 5.14 -8.22 -8.80
CA ARG A 70 5.47 -9.53 -8.25
C ARG A 70 6.56 -9.46 -7.18
N VAL A 71 7.66 -8.77 -7.46
CA VAL A 71 8.77 -8.63 -6.49
C VAL A 71 8.30 -7.96 -5.21
N LEU A 72 7.47 -6.91 -5.31
CA LEU A 72 6.89 -6.25 -4.15
C LEU A 72 5.91 -7.17 -3.41
N PHE A 73 5.09 -7.92 -4.13
CA PHE A 73 4.13 -8.84 -3.54
C PHE A 73 4.84 -9.99 -2.81
N ASP A 74 5.93 -10.51 -3.37
CA ASP A 74 6.78 -11.51 -2.74
C ASP A 74 7.38 -11.02 -1.42
N GLY A 75 7.78 -9.74 -1.36
CA GLY A 75 8.23 -9.11 -0.12
C GLY A 75 7.11 -8.94 0.90
N TRP A 76 5.94 -8.49 0.48
CA TRP A 76 4.79 -8.28 1.35
C TRP A 76 4.23 -9.60 1.92
N ARG A 77 4.13 -10.64 1.09
CA ARG A 77 3.57 -11.95 1.47
C ARG A 77 4.49 -12.82 2.32
N ALA A 78 5.71 -12.36 2.62
CA ALA A 78 6.59 -13.05 3.57
C ALA A 78 5.94 -13.15 4.96
N ASP A 79 5.24 -12.08 5.37
CA ASP A 79 4.58 -11.96 6.68
C ASP A 79 3.05 -11.77 6.58
N ASN A 80 2.50 -11.63 5.36
CA ASN A 80 1.08 -11.33 5.12
C ASN A 80 0.44 -12.34 4.14
N CYS A 81 -0.89 -12.43 4.12
CA CYS A 81 -1.62 -13.26 3.17
C CYS A 81 -2.92 -12.56 2.74
N LEU A 82 -3.18 -12.47 1.43
CA LEU A 82 -4.30 -11.71 0.89
C LEU A 82 -5.62 -12.47 1.04
N LYS A 83 -6.37 -12.24 2.13
CA LYS A 83 -7.66 -12.90 2.41
C LYS A 83 -8.79 -11.94 2.70
N THR A 84 -8.47 -10.85 3.37
CA THR A 84 -9.43 -9.87 3.88
C THR A 84 -9.26 -8.53 3.18
N MET A 85 -10.25 -7.65 3.39
CA MET A 85 -10.17 -6.28 2.90
C MET A 85 -9.04 -5.49 3.56
N ALA A 86 -8.75 -5.77 4.83
CA ALA A 86 -7.61 -5.18 5.54
C ALA A 86 -6.26 -5.61 4.93
N ASP A 87 -6.16 -6.88 4.49
CA ASP A 87 -4.96 -7.37 3.80
C ASP A 87 -4.78 -6.67 2.46
N TRP A 88 -5.87 -6.41 1.73
CA TRP A 88 -5.80 -5.61 0.50
C TRP A 88 -5.33 -4.19 0.77
N GLU A 89 -5.86 -3.51 1.79
CA GLU A 89 -5.42 -2.16 2.15
C GLU A 89 -3.95 -2.13 2.55
N SER A 90 -3.47 -3.15 3.27
CA SER A 90 -2.05 -3.32 3.61
C SER A 90 -1.19 -3.49 2.36
N TRP A 91 -1.64 -4.32 1.41
CA TRP A 91 -0.95 -4.53 0.13
C TRP A 91 -0.95 -3.26 -0.74
N GLU A 92 -2.10 -2.59 -0.91
CA GLU A 92 -2.22 -1.35 -1.67
C GLU A 92 -1.29 -0.28 -1.08
N ASP A 93 -1.29 -0.14 0.26
CA ASP A 93 -0.41 0.78 0.97
C ASP A 93 1.07 0.49 0.72
N TYR A 94 1.49 -0.77 0.81
CA TYR A 94 2.86 -1.19 0.55
C TYR A 94 3.30 -0.94 -0.90
N TYR A 95 2.47 -1.37 -1.86
CA TYR A 95 2.75 -1.27 -3.28
C TYR A 95 2.81 0.19 -3.77
N GLU A 96 1.78 0.99 -3.46
CA GLU A 96 1.69 2.39 -3.89
C GLU A 96 2.76 3.24 -3.22
N SER A 97 3.09 2.97 -1.96
CA SER A 97 4.19 3.64 -1.26
C SER A 97 5.54 3.35 -1.90
N ALA A 98 5.82 2.10 -2.24
CA ALA A 98 7.09 1.72 -2.88
C ALA A 98 7.26 2.37 -4.26
N ILE A 99 6.18 2.47 -5.05
CA ILE A 99 6.23 3.08 -6.38
C ILE A 99 6.35 4.59 -6.30
N THR A 100 5.50 5.23 -5.50
CA THR A 100 5.39 6.70 -5.49
C THR A 100 6.58 7.37 -4.83
N THR A 101 7.18 6.73 -3.81
CA THR A 101 8.34 7.31 -3.11
C THR A 101 9.68 7.08 -3.80
N LYS A 102 9.71 6.25 -4.85
CA LYS A 102 10.94 5.96 -5.60
C LYS A 102 11.46 7.22 -6.28
N GLY A 103 12.65 7.67 -5.85
CA GLY A 103 13.32 8.84 -6.45
C GLY A 103 12.84 10.20 -5.93
N THR A 104 11.84 10.28 -5.07
CA THR A 104 11.35 11.56 -4.51
C THR A 104 12.16 12.05 -3.31
N GLY A 105 12.96 11.16 -2.70
CA GLY A 105 13.82 11.46 -1.56
C GLY A 105 13.11 11.40 -0.19
N ILE A 106 11.81 11.05 -0.17
CA ILE A 106 11.11 10.70 1.06
C ILE A 106 11.13 9.18 1.24
N LYS A 107 11.43 8.71 2.46
CA LYS A 107 11.43 7.28 2.78
C LYS A 107 10.13 6.89 3.44
N VAL A 108 9.55 5.76 3.02
CA VAL A 108 8.42 5.12 3.72
C VAL A 108 8.90 4.64 5.08
N THR A 109 8.12 4.91 6.13
CA THR A 109 8.38 4.46 7.51
C THR A 109 7.29 3.47 7.91
N ALA A 110 7.30 2.99 9.16
CA ALA A 110 6.24 2.12 9.69
C ALA A 110 4.84 2.74 9.62
N GLU A 111 4.73 4.06 9.50
CA GLU A 111 3.46 4.79 9.30
C GLU A 111 2.88 4.64 7.88
N GLY A 112 3.56 3.96 6.96
CA GLY A 112 3.08 3.72 5.59
C GLY A 112 2.89 4.99 4.77
N SER A 113 1.91 4.98 3.86
CA SER A 113 1.57 6.14 3.02
C SER A 113 1.05 7.34 3.80
N VAL A 114 0.36 7.11 4.93
CA VAL A 114 -0.14 8.18 5.81
C VAL A 114 1.02 9.00 6.37
N GLY A 115 2.09 8.34 6.83
CA GLY A 115 3.28 9.04 7.30
C GLY A 115 3.99 9.83 6.20
N VAL A 116 3.92 9.38 4.94
CA VAL A 116 4.41 10.14 3.78
C VAL A 116 3.56 11.41 3.60
N LEU A 117 2.24 11.27 3.53
CA LEU A 117 1.31 12.41 3.42
C LEU A 117 1.49 13.41 4.55
N ARG A 118 1.52 12.95 5.81
CA ARG A 118 1.73 13.77 7.01
C ARG A 118 2.99 14.63 6.90
N ARG A 119 4.11 14.01 6.55
CA ARG A 119 5.40 14.72 6.41
C ARG A 119 5.42 15.68 5.23
N VAL A 120 4.81 15.34 4.09
CA VAL A 120 4.69 16.26 2.94
C VAL A 120 3.81 17.46 3.31
N PHE A 121 2.68 17.22 3.97
CA PHE A 121 1.77 18.27 4.42
C PHE A 121 2.42 19.22 5.42
N ILE A 122 3.07 18.72 6.48
CA ILE A 122 3.74 19.56 7.48
C ILE A 122 4.82 20.42 6.82
N ARG A 123 5.58 19.87 5.87
CA ARG A 123 6.57 20.64 5.10
C ARG A 123 5.92 21.76 4.30
N ALA A 124 4.84 21.46 3.57
CA ALA A 124 4.09 22.46 2.81
C ALA A 124 3.55 23.58 3.72
N ALA A 125 2.89 23.21 4.83
CA ALA A 125 2.32 24.16 5.78
C ALA A 125 3.39 25.06 6.43
N VAL A 126 4.47 24.49 6.94
CA VAL A 126 5.55 25.23 7.62
C VAL A 126 6.35 26.11 6.66
N GLN A 127 6.51 25.68 5.40
CA GLN A 127 7.21 26.45 4.36
C GLN A 127 6.30 27.47 3.67
N LYS A 128 5.03 27.55 4.07
CA LYS A 128 4.00 28.44 3.52
C LYS A 128 3.74 28.23 2.04
N GLN A 129 3.72 26.98 1.63
CA GLN A 129 3.48 26.56 0.25
C GLN A 129 2.19 25.74 0.15
N TRP A 130 1.66 25.63 -1.07
CA TRP A 130 0.59 24.70 -1.43
C TRP A 130 -0.69 24.88 -0.60
N GLY A 131 -0.97 26.11 -0.17
CA GLY A 131 -2.19 26.45 0.57
C GLY A 131 -2.31 25.82 1.96
N GLY A 132 -1.23 25.21 2.48
CA GLY A 132 -1.19 24.67 3.84
C GLY A 132 -0.92 25.72 4.93
N ASP A 133 -0.61 26.97 4.55
CA ASP A 133 -0.38 28.06 5.50
C ASP A 133 -1.72 28.59 6.04
N CYS A 134 -2.01 28.27 7.30
CA CYS A 134 -3.11 28.90 8.04
C CYS A 134 -2.64 29.97 9.03
N GLY A 135 -1.38 30.42 8.93
CA GLY A 135 -0.78 31.34 9.91
C GLY A 135 -0.58 30.71 11.29
N LEU A 136 -0.70 29.39 11.41
CA LEU A 136 -0.65 28.66 12.67
C LEU A 136 0.77 28.60 13.21
N THR A 137 0.89 28.68 14.53
CA THR A 137 2.15 28.36 15.21
C THR A 137 2.46 26.87 15.08
N TYR A 138 3.74 26.49 15.21
CA TYR A 138 4.14 25.08 15.17
C TYR A 138 3.42 24.21 16.21
N LYS A 139 3.10 24.80 17.37
CA LYS A 139 2.34 24.16 18.45
C LYS A 139 0.90 23.86 18.00
N LEU A 140 0.22 24.86 17.48
CA LEU A 140 -1.18 24.71 17.06
C LEU A 140 -1.32 23.74 15.87
N LEU A 141 -0.37 23.78 14.92
CA LEU A 141 -0.33 22.81 13.82
C LEU A 141 -0.16 21.37 14.32
N SER A 142 0.75 21.16 15.28
CA SER A 142 0.96 19.82 15.85
C SER A 142 -0.24 19.33 16.66
N GLU A 143 -0.90 20.21 17.39
CA GLU A 143 -2.11 19.89 18.16
C GLU A 143 -3.26 19.50 17.22
N GLN A 144 -3.53 20.29 16.18
CA GLN A 144 -4.57 20.00 15.20
C GLN A 144 -4.36 18.67 14.47
N LEU A 145 -3.14 18.38 14.02
CA LEU A 145 -2.85 17.10 13.37
C LEU A 145 -3.00 15.92 14.34
N THR A 146 -2.63 16.12 15.60
CA THR A 146 -2.78 15.09 16.64
C THR A 146 -4.26 14.85 16.97
N GLU A 147 -5.09 15.90 17.02
CA GLU A 147 -6.55 15.81 17.19
C GLU A 147 -7.22 15.07 16.02
N LEU A 148 -6.71 15.24 14.80
CA LEU A 148 -7.15 14.49 13.61
C LEU A 148 -6.71 13.01 13.63
N GLY A 149 -5.98 12.56 14.66
CA GLY A 149 -5.51 11.18 14.80
C GLY A 149 -4.08 10.94 14.30
N TYR A 150 -3.36 11.98 13.88
CA TYR A 150 -2.02 11.90 13.31
C TYR A 150 -1.00 12.54 14.24
N VAL A 151 -0.57 11.76 15.25
CA VAL A 151 0.37 12.21 16.29
C VAL A 151 1.56 12.94 15.66
N THR A 152 1.66 14.23 15.96
CA THR A 152 2.67 15.11 15.39
C THR A 152 3.28 15.94 16.49
N THR A 153 4.60 16.12 16.45
CA THR A 153 5.32 16.90 17.47
C THR A 153 5.76 18.26 16.95
N VAL A 154 5.96 19.22 17.86
CA VAL A 154 6.47 20.55 17.52
C VAL A 154 7.86 20.46 16.86
N ASP A 155 8.69 19.50 17.24
CA ASP A 155 10.02 19.33 16.67
C ASP A 155 9.99 18.79 15.24
N GLU A 156 9.02 17.94 14.89
CA GLU A 156 8.77 17.57 13.50
C GLU A 156 8.41 18.81 12.65
N CYS A 157 7.58 19.72 13.17
CA CYS A 157 7.26 20.98 12.50
C CYS A 157 8.50 21.87 12.30
N LYS A 158 9.36 22.00 13.32
CA LYS A 158 10.62 22.77 13.20
C LYS A 158 11.55 22.16 12.14
N ASN A 159 11.72 20.84 12.15
CA ASN A 159 12.57 20.12 11.20
C ASN A 159 12.05 20.22 9.77
N ALA A 160 10.72 20.22 9.60
CA ALA A 160 10.07 20.34 8.30
C ALA A 160 10.38 21.66 7.57
N LYS A 161 10.66 22.76 8.29
CA LYS A 161 11.01 24.06 7.70
C LYS A 161 12.24 24.00 6.79
N ARG A 162 13.22 23.15 7.12
CA ARG A 162 14.50 23.03 6.39
C ARG A 162 14.53 21.85 5.42
N ALA A 163 13.53 20.96 5.49
CA ALA A 163 13.49 19.76 4.67
C ALA A 163 13.09 20.08 3.24
N LYS A 164 13.64 19.33 2.27
CA LYS A 164 13.17 19.41 0.88
C LYS A 164 11.68 19.04 0.82
N LEU A 165 10.89 19.82 0.10
CA LEU A 165 9.48 19.53 -0.15
C LEU A 165 9.35 18.76 -1.49
N PRO A 166 9.08 17.44 -1.47
CA PRO A 166 8.97 16.67 -2.69
C PRO A 166 7.57 16.79 -3.28
N GLU A 167 7.49 17.18 -4.55
CA GLU A 167 6.24 17.13 -5.32
C GLU A 167 5.91 15.70 -5.74
N HIS A 168 4.62 15.43 -5.90
CA HIS A 168 4.07 14.18 -6.44
C HIS A 168 4.47 12.91 -5.67
N ALA A 169 4.75 13.06 -4.37
CA ALA A 169 5.33 12.02 -3.53
C ALA A 169 4.33 11.29 -2.63
N VAL A 170 3.08 11.73 -2.57
CA VAL A 170 2.05 11.11 -1.73
C VAL A 170 1.40 9.92 -2.45
N PRO A 171 1.50 8.69 -1.94
CA PRO A 171 0.85 7.52 -2.54
C PRO A 171 -0.68 7.65 -2.53
N VAL A 172 -1.37 7.13 -3.56
CA VAL A 172 -2.83 7.09 -3.63
C VAL A 172 -3.33 5.76 -3.06
N THR A 173 -3.83 5.78 -1.83
CA THR A 173 -4.24 4.59 -1.05
C THR A 173 -5.52 4.86 -0.28
N SER A 174 -6.30 3.84 0.09
CA SER A 174 -7.49 4.05 0.94
C SER A 174 -7.18 4.86 2.21
N ARG A 175 -6.02 4.62 2.83
CA ARG A 175 -5.58 5.32 4.06
C ARG A 175 -5.27 6.81 3.81
N THR A 176 -4.57 7.14 2.72
CA THR A 176 -4.29 8.56 2.39
C THR A 176 -5.54 9.30 1.97
N ILE A 177 -6.47 8.66 1.26
CA ILE A 177 -7.74 9.27 0.87
C ILE A 177 -8.57 9.68 2.10
N VAL A 178 -8.69 8.79 3.09
CA VAL A 178 -9.39 9.10 4.35
C VAL A 178 -8.72 10.29 5.06
N PHE A 179 -7.38 10.32 5.11
CA PHE A 179 -6.67 11.44 5.72
C PHE A 179 -6.91 12.74 4.95
N VAL A 180 -6.76 12.75 3.63
CA VAL A 180 -6.98 13.95 2.81
C VAL A 180 -8.40 14.48 2.95
N ARG A 181 -9.40 13.61 3.05
CA ARG A 181 -10.79 14.03 3.27
C ARG A 181 -10.95 14.87 4.53
N GLU A 182 -10.37 14.44 5.64
CA GLU A 182 -10.41 15.22 6.89
C GLU A 182 -9.54 16.48 6.80
N LEU A 183 -8.42 16.39 6.10
CA LEU A 183 -7.49 17.50 5.93
C LEU A 183 -8.11 18.64 5.11
N VAL A 184 -8.79 18.34 3.99
CA VAL A 184 -9.43 19.35 3.12
C VAL A 184 -10.56 20.10 3.85
N LYS A 185 -11.23 19.49 4.84
CA LYS A 185 -12.22 20.18 5.68
C LYS A 185 -11.58 21.31 6.50
N VAL A 186 -10.34 21.11 6.95
CA VAL A 186 -9.59 22.09 7.77
C VAL A 186 -8.78 23.05 6.90
N TYR A 187 -8.22 22.55 5.80
CA TYR A 187 -7.33 23.26 4.88
C TYR A 187 -7.90 23.22 3.44
N PRO A 188 -8.99 23.96 3.16
CA PRO A 188 -9.67 23.87 1.86
C PRO A 188 -8.84 24.40 0.69
N ALA A 189 -7.83 25.23 0.95
CA ALA A 189 -6.94 25.78 -0.06
C ALA A 189 -5.76 24.86 -0.41
N ILE A 190 -5.69 23.65 0.16
CA ILE A 190 -4.54 22.76 -0.05
C ILE A 190 -4.40 22.32 -1.51
N ASP A 191 -3.18 22.42 -2.03
CA ASP A 191 -2.85 22.01 -3.40
C ASP A 191 -2.59 20.49 -3.46
N LEU A 192 -3.66 19.72 -3.66
CA LEU A 192 -3.58 18.27 -3.84
C LEU A 192 -2.83 17.86 -5.12
N TYR A 193 -2.82 18.72 -6.16
CA TYR A 193 -2.14 18.44 -7.42
C TYR A 193 -0.63 18.29 -7.24
N ARG A 194 -0.03 19.12 -6.36
CA ARG A 194 1.40 19.03 -6.04
C ARG A 194 1.76 17.90 -5.09
N MET A 195 0.80 17.38 -4.33
CA MET A 195 1.06 16.29 -3.37
C MET A 195 1.04 14.92 -4.03
N PHE A 196 0.04 14.65 -4.88
CA PHE A 196 -0.18 13.33 -5.48
C PHE A 196 0.49 13.17 -6.86
N PRO A 197 0.71 11.92 -7.34
CA PRO A 197 1.24 11.63 -8.66
C PRO A 197 0.48 12.34 -9.79
N GLN A 198 1.23 12.85 -10.77
CA GLN A 198 0.66 13.47 -11.96
C GLN A 198 -0.27 12.49 -12.70
N GLY A 199 -1.43 12.98 -13.13
CA GLY A 199 -2.43 12.19 -13.84
C GLY A 199 -3.28 11.25 -12.97
N ARG A 200 -3.12 11.28 -11.63
CA ARG A 200 -3.97 10.52 -10.69
C ARG A 200 -4.87 11.40 -9.82
N LEU A 201 -4.91 12.71 -10.08
CA LEU A 201 -5.76 13.62 -9.30
C LEU A 201 -7.25 13.28 -9.45
N ASP A 202 -7.70 12.92 -10.66
CA ASP A 202 -9.10 12.52 -10.90
C ASP A 202 -9.47 11.27 -10.07
N GLU A 203 -8.53 10.34 -9.91
CA GLU A 203 -8.71 9.17 -9.06
C GLU A 203 -8.82 9.57 -7.59
N VAL A 204 -7.98 10.49 -7.11
CA VAL A 204 -8.03 11.01 -5.73
C VAL A 204 -9.38 11.68 -5.47
N MET A 205 -9.80 12.60 -6.34
CA MET A 205 -11.07 13.32 -6.19
C MET A 205 -12.27 12.38 -6.22
N LYS A 206 -12.26 11.39 -7.12
CA LYS A 206 -13.30 10.37 -7.17
C LYS A 206 -13.35 9.54 -5.89
N ARG A 207 -12.21 9.03 -5.41
CA ARG A 207 -12.17 8.23 -4.17
C ARG A 207 -12.58 9.03 -2.93
N ILE A 208 -12.26 10.33 -2.86
CA ILE A 208 -12.74 11.21 -1.79
C ILE A 208 -14.27 11.29 -1.80
N ALA A 209 -14.89 11.39 -2.98
CA ALA A 209 -16.35 11.46 -3.13
C ALA A 209 -17.05 10.11 -2.85
N ASP A 210 -16.40 8.99 -3.17
CA ASP A 210 -16.95 7.64 -2.97
C ASP A 210 -16.90 7.18 -1.48
N CYS A 211 -16.06 7.79 -0.64
CA CYS A 211 -15.95 7.49 0.79
C CYS A 211 -17.09 8.07 1.67
N ASN A 212 -18.35 8.02 1.20
CA ASN A 212 -19.53 8.45 1.98
C ASN A 212 -19.89 7.45 3.09
#